data_AF-X7YZH1-F1
#
_entry.id   AF-X7YZH1-F1
#
_cell.length_a   1.000
_cell.length_b   1.000
_cell.length_c   1.000
_cell.angle_alpha   90.00
_cell.angle_beta   90.00
_cell.angle_gamma   90.00
#
_symmetry.space_group_name_H-M   'P 1'
#
loop_
_entity.id
_entity.type
_entity.pdbx_description
1 polymer ?
#
loop_
_entity_poly.entity_id
_entity_poly.type
_entity_poly.pdbx_seq_one_letter_code
_entity_poly.pdbx_strand_id
1 'polypeptide(L)' 'MHYDVGLIQAPRPSTAPCGPGAPGTAFTGLDLDAGGTGTVTIQDTVRQGTTGAWVIVERPNSNSQDPAEFYTSEFLVPM' A
#
# COMPACT_ATOMS: atom_id res chain seq x y z
N MET A 1 -17.16 3.46 1.47
CA MET A 1 -16.01 3.97 2.26
C MET A 1 -14.77 3.73 1.44
N HIS A 2 -13.81 4.67 1.42
CA HIS A 2 -12.64 4.59 0.56
C HIS A 2 -11.35 4.35 1.37
N TYR A 3 -10.50 3.49 0.85
CA TYR A 3 -9.14 3.25 1.32
C TYR A 3 -8.16 3.34 0.15
N ASP A 4 -6.94 3.79 0.43
CA ASP A 4 -5.80 3.67 -0.46
C ASP A 4 -5.04 2.39 -0.11
N VAL A 5 -4.78 1.56 -1.12
CA VAL A 5 -4.03 0.31 -0.97
C VAL A 5 -2.71 0.43 -1.71
N GLY A 6 -1.61 0.19 -1.00
CA GLY A 6 -0.25 0.27 -1.52
C GLY A 6 0.46 -1.07 -1.51
N LEU A 7 1.09 -1.43 -2.62
CA LEU A 7 2.06 -2.52 -2.73
C LEU A 7 3.45 -1.90 -2.77
N ILE A 8 4.34 -2.34 -1.90
CA ILE A 8 5.68 -1.74 -1.78
C ILE A 8 6.74 -2.85 -1.74
N GLN A 9 7.72 -2.71 -2.63
CA GLN A 9 8.81 -3.65 -2.80
C GLN A 9 9.95 -3.38 -1.80
N ALA A 10 10.59 -4.46 -1.35
CA ALA A 10 11.71 -4.48 -0.42
C ALA A 10 12.93 -5.21 -1.03
N PRO A 11 14.18 -4.94 -0.58
CA PRO A 11 14.55 -4.05 0.50
C PRO A 11 14.40 -2.57 0.12
N ARG A 12 14.12 -1.74 1.12
CA ARG A 12 13.87 -0.32 0.92
C ARG A 12 14.71 0.52 1.88
N PRO A 13 15.51 1.47 1.39
CA PRO A 13 16.28 2.34 2.27
C PRO A 13 15.33 3.28 3.03
N SER A 14 15.67 3.61 4.28
CA SER A 14 14.87 4.51 5.13
C SER A 14 14.72 5.93 4.58
N THR A 15 15.57 6.33 3.62
CA THR A 15 15.54 7.65 2.98
C THR A 15 14.63 7.71 1.75
N ALA A 16 14.20 6.58 1.19
CA ALA A 16 13.35 6.57 -0.01
C ALA A 16 11.87 6.63 0.37
N PRO A 17 11.00 7.38 -0.37
CA PRO A 17 9.51 7.39 -0.44
C PRO A 17 8.65 6.73 0.64
N CYS A 18 7.35 6.54 0.50
CA CYS A 18 6.77 5.20 0.32
C CYS A 18 5.37 5.30 -0.26
N GLY A 19 4.89 6.53 -0.45
CA GLY A 19 3.59 6.82 -1.01
C GLY A 19 3.52 6.64 -2.52
N PRO A 20 2.38 7.06 -3.10
CA PRO A 20 2.09 6.94 -4.52
C PRO A 20 3.17 7.60 -5.40
N GLY A 21 3.58 6.89 -6.47
CA GLY A 21 4.57 7.35 -7.44
C GLY A 21 6.03 7.23 -6.98
N ALA A 22 6.28 6.80 -5.74
CA ALA A 22 7.63 6.52 -5.29
C ALA A 22 8.22 5.28 -6.01
N PRO A 23 9.55 5.22 -6.21
CA PRO A 23 10.20 4.04 -6.73
C PRO A 23 9.89 2.77 -5.91
N GLY A 24 9.40 1.73 -6.60
CA GLY A 24 9.10 0.42 -6.01
C GLY A 24 7.76 0.37 -5.28
N THR A 25 6.84 1.29 -5.62
CA THR A 25 5.50 1.33 -5.07
C THR A 25 4.44 1.36 -6.17
N ALA A 26 3.33 0.69 -5.93
CA ALA A 26 2.10 0.83 -6.69
C ALA A 26 0.97 1.12 -5.73
N PHE A 27 0.02 1.97 -6.12
CA PHE A 27 -1.13 2.34 -5.30
C PHE A 27 -2.41 2.28 -6.12
N THR A 28 -3.52 1.94 -5.48
CA THR A 28 -4.87 1.98 -6.06
C THR A 28 -5.92 2.17 -4.96
N GLY A 29 -7.11 2.59 -5.36
CA GLY A 29 -8.25 2.76 -4.46
C GLY A 29 -9.00 1.45 -4.19
N LEU A 30 -9.48 1.30 -2.96
CA LEU A 30 -10.41 0.27 -2.54
C LEU A 30 -11.69 0.94 -2.00
N ASP A 31 -12.78 0.79 -2.74
CA ASP A 31 -14.10 1.22 -2.31
C ASP A 31 -14.90 0.05 -1.73
N LEU A 32 -15.43 0.25 -0.52
CA LEU A 32 -16.32 -0.69 0.14
C LEU A 32 -17.78 -0.45 -0.27
N ASP A 33 -18.51 -1.54 -0.46
CA ASP A 33 -19.96 -1.54 -0.65
C ASP A 33 -20.73 -1.20 0.64
N ALA A 34 -22.07 -1.21 0.58
CA ALA A 34 -22.92 -0.91 1.72
C ALA A 34 -22.82 -1.94 2.86
N GLY A 35 -22.33 -3.15 2.58
CA GLY A 35 -22.04 -4.19 3.56
C GLY A 35 -20.63 -4.11 4.14
N GLY A 36 -19.80 -3.14 3.71
CA GLY A 36 -18.42 -2.99 4.15
C GLY A 36 -17.44 -3.96 3.48
N THR A 37 -17.82 -4.57 2.35
CA THR A 37 -16.95 -5.49 1.60
C THR A 37 -16.41 -4.80 0.35
N GLY A 38 -15.15 -5.11 0.00
CA GLY A 38 -14.52 -4.64 -1.23
C GLY A 38 -13.40 -5.60 -1.66
N THR A 39 -13.01 -5.52 -2.92
CA THR A 39 -11.85 -6.26 -3.44
C THR A 39 -11.12 -5.40 -4.43
N VAL A 40 -9.80 -5.41 -4.35
CA VAL A 40 -8.93 -4.73 -5.31
C VAL A 40 -7.77 -5.63 -5.68
N THR A 41 -7.31 -5.51 -6.92
CA THR A 41 -6.07 -6.12 -7.38
C THR A 41 -5.07 -5.02 -7.66
N ILE A 42 -3.87 -5.16 -7.11
CA ILE A 42 -2.76 -4.24 -7.32
C ILE A 42 -1.55 -5.01 -7.83
N GLN A 43 -0.87 -4.44 -8.82
CA GLN A 43 0.25 -5.08 -9.50
C GLN A 43 1.33 -4.04 -9.77
N ASP A 44 2.58 -4.48 -9.71
CA ASP A 44 3.75 -3.70 -10.11
C ASP A 44 4.75 -4.64 -10.81
N THR A 45 5.67 -4.08 -11.57
CA THR A 45 6.80 -4.83 -12.11
C THR A 45 7.84 -5.05 -11.01
N VAL A 46 8.23 -6.30 -10.77
CA VAL A 46 9.27 -6.63 -9.80
C VAL A 46 10.60 -6.02 -10.24
N ARG A 47 11.16 -5.16 -9.39
CA ARG A 47 12.43 -4.48 -9.66
C ARG A 47 13.59 -5.40 -9.35
N GLN A 48 14.70 -5.21 -10.07
CA GLN A 48 15.92 -5.95 -9.79
C GLN A 48 16.36 -5.77 -8.33
N GLY A 49 16.69 -6.89 -7.68
CA GLY A 49 17.11 -6.90 -6.28
C GLY A 49 15.97 -6.91 -5.26
N THR A 50 14.71 -6.92 -5.72
CA THR A 50 13.56 -7.12 -4.83
C THR A 50 13.57 -8.52 -4.25
N THR A 51 13.43 -8.63 -2.93
CA THR A 51 13.38 -9.90 -2.21
C THR A 51 12.05 -10.14 -1.52
N GLY A 52 11.19 -9.11 -1.45
CA GLY A 52 9.84 -9.27 -0.95
C GLY A 52 8.98 -8.04 -1.18
N ALA A 53 7.73 -8.14 -0.77
CA ALA A 53 6.78 -7.03 -0.82
C ALA A 53 5.93 -6.97 0.46
N TRP A 54 5.51 -5.76 0.82
CA TRP A 54 4.52 -5.51 1.86
C TRP A 54 3.30 -4.80 1.26
N VAL A 55 2.18 -4.88 1.97
CA VAL A 55 0.94 -4.18 1.63
C VAL A 55 0.59 -3.22 2.75
N ILE A 56 0.21 -1.99 2.40
CA ILE A 56 -0.42 -1.04 3.31
C ILE A 56 -1.85 -0.76 2.86
N VAL A 57 -2.73 -0.49 3.81
CA VAL A 57 -4.11 -0.07 3.59
C VAL A 57 -4.38 1.11 4.51
N GLU A 58 -4.71 2.25 3.92
CA GLU A 58 -4.87 3.51 4.66
C GLU A 58 -6.24 4.11 4.36
N ARG A 59 -6.89 4.66 5.38
CA ARG A 59 -8.06 5.50 5.19
C ARG A 59 -7.64 6.98 5.30
N PRO A 60 -7.81 7.79 4.24
CA PRO A 60 -7.43 9.19 4.31
C PRO A 60 -8.27 9.96 5.34
N ASN A 61 -7.65 10.97 5.96
CA ASN A 61 -8.31 11.89 6.87
C ASN A 61 -8.30 13.29 6.26
N SER A 62 -9.48 13.87 6.04
CA SER A 62 -9.58 15.20 5.41
C SER A 62 -9.07 16.35 6.29
N ASN A 63 -8.90 16.10 7.60
CA ASN A 63 -8.56 17.13 8.58
C ASN A 63 -7.22 16.85 9.31
N SER A 64 -6.49 15.81 8.92
CA SER A 64 -5.21 15.42 9.53
C SER A 64 -4.23 14.95 8.47
N GLN A 65 -2.93 15.05 8.75
CA GLN A 65 -1.91 14.38 7.95
C GLN A 65 -1.78 12.89 8.32
N ASP A 66 -2.24 12.51 9.51
CA ASP A 66 -2.28 11.11 9.92
C ASP A 66 -3.53 10.43 9.33
N PRO A 67 -3.40 9.19 8.84
CA PRO A 67 -4.53 8.44 8.32
C PRO A 67 -5.56 8.19 9.43
N ALA A 68 -6.83 8.15 9.07
CA ALA A 68 -7.91 7.82 10.00
C ALA A 68 -7.82 6.36 10.47
N GLU A 69 -7.35 5.48 9.59
CA GLU A 69 -7.08 4.06 9.84
C GLU A 69 -5.84 3.63 9.04
N PHE A 70 -5.03 2.74 9.61
CA PHE A 70 -3.82 2.21 8.97
C PHE A 70 -3.66 0.72 9.29
N TYR A 71 -3.46 -0.09 8.26
CA TYR A 71 -3.15 -1.52 8.36
C TYR A 71 -1.96 -1.84 7.46
N THR A 72 -1.13 -2.79 7.88
CA THR A 72 0.02 -3.26 7.09
C THR A 72 0.21 -4.76 7.27
N SER A 73 0.82 -5.41 6.28
CA SER A 73 1.27 -6.79 6.41
C SER A 73 2.31 -6.92 7.54
N GLU A 74 2.20 -7.98 8.34
CA GLU A 74 3.12 -8.26 9.45
C GLU A 74 4.45 -8.89 9.01
N PHE A 75 4.53 -9.39 7.77
CA PHE A 75 5.73 -9.96 7.17
C PHE A 75 5.83 -9.58 5.69
N LEU A 76 7.02 -9.73 5.11
CA LEU A 76 7.25 -9.55 3.69
C LEU A 76 6.94 -10.87 2.97
N VAL A 77 6.07 -10.81 1.96
CA VAL A 77 5.88 -11.95 1.06
C VAL A 77 7.16 -12.11 0.22
N PRO A 78 7.83 -13.29 0.25
CA PRO A 78 9.08 -13.50 -0.47
C PRO A 78 8.86 -13.59 -1.98
N MET A 79 9.87 -13.19 -2.75
CA MET A 79 9.94 -13.31 -4.22
C MET A 79 10.94 -14.37 -4.67
#